data_AF-A0A3C1F4U5-F1
#
_entry.id   AF-A0A3C1F4U5-F1
#
_cell.length_a   1.000
_cell.length_b   1.000
_cell.length_c   1.000
_cell.angle_alpha   90.00
_cell.angle_beta   90.00
_cell.angle_gamma   90.00
#
_symmetry.space_group_name_H-M   'P 1'
#
loop_
_entity.id
_entity.type
_entity.pdbx_description
1 polymer ?
#
loop_
_entity_poly.entity_id
_entity_poly.type
_entity_poly.pdbx_seq_one_letter_code
_entity_poly.pdbx_strand_id
1 'polypeptide(L)'
;MAKQKAPARTKDEGVARVQQARDLSDQLTGIGRDDLAEMTIQETSGVVRRAPIYSTETGEMVMVPRKRWTDVLSIRNLDGKFRFVADPADAPEWKENDVKCVFHPESPERAMLDEIGLASIVCDSEHLGSRYSQRIHGQNRHSTAWKVRADHLQDVKDATQAARMEEQTQAIRELGAAAVTKA
;
A
#
# COMPACT_ATOMS: atom_id res chain seq x y z
N MET A 1 -20.62 -38.15 -38.31
CA MET A 1 -19.54 -37.14 -38.17
C MET A 1 -19.48 -36.66 -36.73
N ALA A 2 -18.46 -37.07 -35.98
CA ALA A 2 -18.30 -36.72 -34.57
C ALA A 2 -17.87 -35.24 -34.46
N LYS A 3 -18.72 -34.40 -33.85
CA LYS A 3 -18.37 -33.03 -33.49
C LYS A 3 -17.28 -33.09 -32.42
N GLN A 4 -16.03 -32.80 -32.81
CA GLN A 4 -14.94 -32.60 -31.86
C GLN A 4 -15.31 -31.42 -30.95
N LYS A 5 -15.55 -31.71 -29.67
CA LYS A 5 -15.85 -30.72 -28.65
C LYS A 5 -14.54 -29.97 -28.36
N ALA A 6 -14.49 -28.69 -28.73
CA ALA A 6 -13.31 -27.85 -28.48
C ALA A 6 -12.93 -27.88 -26.99
N PRO A 7 -11.64 -27.95 -26.64
CA PRO A 7 -11.20 -27.98 -25.26
C PRO A 7 -11.65 -26.71 -24.53
N ALA A 8 -12.13 -26.87 -23.30
CA ALA A 8 -12.51 -25.76 -22.44
C ALA A 8 -11.26 -24.91 -22.17
N ARG A 9 -11.22 -23.70 -22.72
CA ARG A 9 -10.13 -22.74 -22.49
C ARG A 9 -9.98 -22.49 -21.00
N THR A 10 -8.74 -22.59 -20.50
CA THR A 10 -8.43 -22.24 -19.12
C THR A 10 -8.67 -20.74 -18.91
N LYS A 11 -8.94 -20.32 -17.66
CA LYS A 11 -9.30 -18.93 -17.35
C LYS A 11 -8.16 -17.96 -17.67
N ASP A 12 -6.92 -18.44 -17.57
CA ASP A 12 -5.69 -17.67 -17.72
C ASP A 12 -5.36 -17.40 -19.19
N GLU A 13 -5.66 -18.35 -20.08
CA GLU A 13 -5.54 -18.17 -21.55
C GLU A 13 -6.36 -16.98 -22.06
N GLY A 14 -7.47 -16.66 -21.41
CA GLY A 14 -8.34 -15.55 -21.80
C GLY A 14 -7.67 -14.19 -21.56
N VAL A 15 -7.00 -14.03 -20.43
CA VAL A 15 -6.32 -12.77 -20.05
C VAL A 15 -5.04 -12.59 -20.86
N ALA A 16 -4.25 -13.66 -21.00
CA ALA A 16 -3.01 -13.64 -21.78
C ALA A 16 -3.25 -13.22 -23.24
N ARG A 17 -4.37 -13.63 -23.85
CA ARG A 17 -4.75 -13.19 -25.21
C ARG A 17 -5.07 -11.69 -25.29
N VAL A 18 -5.74 -11.14 -24.26
CA VAL A 18 -6.03 -9.70 -24.22
C VAL A 18 -4.73 -8.90 -24.06
N GLN A 19 -3.80 -9.38 -23.23
CA GLN A 19 -2.47 -8.79 -23.12
C GLN A 19 -1.72 -8.85 -24.46
N GLN A 20 -1.68 -10.02 -25.12
CA GLN A 20 -1.02 -10.18 -26.41
C GLN A 20 -1.64 -9.26 -27.48
N ALA A 21 -2.97 -9.11 -27.52
CA ALA A 21 -3.64 -8.20 -28.43
C ALA A 21 -3.30 -6.72 -28.17
N ARG A 22 -3.13 -6.33 -26.91
CA ARG A 22 -2.65 -5.00 -26.51
C ARG A 22 -1.21 -4.78 -26.96
N ASP A 23 -0.32 -5.73 -26.66
CA ASP A 23 1.11 -5.60 -26.96
C ASP A 23 1.36 -5.55 -28.48
N LEU A 24 0.57 -6.30 -29.26
CA LEU A 24 0.56 -6.20 -30.73
C LEU A 24 0.01 -4.86 -31.24
N SER A 25 -1.02 -4.31 -30.59
CA SER A 25 -1.57 -3.01 -30.95
C SER A 25 -0.56 -1.87 -30.75
N ASP A 26 0.24 -1.92 -29.69
CA ASP A 26 1.30 -0.93 -29.43
C ASP A 26 2.46 -1.03 -30.44
N GLN A 27 2.69 -2.20 -31.06
CA GLN A 27 3.69 -2.39 -32.13
C GLN A 27 3.20 -1.89 -33.51
N LEU A 28 1.90 -1.69 -33.69
CA LEU A 28 1.25 -1.28 -34.94
C LEU A 28 1.05 0.24 -35.05
N THR A 29 1.93 1.06 -34.46
CA THR A 29 1.90 2.53 -34.62
C THR A 29 1.87 2.93 -36.10
N GLY A 30 0.67 3.29 -36.58
CA GLY A 30 0.41 3.68 -37.97
C GLY A 30 -1.04 3.53 -38.44
N ILE A 31 -1.89 2.74 -37.76
CA ILE A 31 -3.31 2.61 -38.12
C ILE A 31 -4.16 3.28 -37.05
N GLY A 32 -5.05 4.17 -37.48
CA GLY A 32 -5.85 5.06 -36.64
C GLY A 32 -6.65 4.31 -35.56
N ARG A 33 -6.65 4.88 -34.36
CA ARG A 33 -7.39 4.38 -33.18
C ARG A 33 -8.92 4.43 -33.32
N ASP A 34 -9.44 4.98 -34.42
CA ASP A 34 -10.85 5.28 -34.61
C ASP A 34 -11.69 4.06 -35.04
N ASP A 35 -11.08 2.96 -35.47
CA ASP A 35 -11.81 1.77 -35.98
C ASP A 35 -12.03 0.65 -34.94
N LEU A 36 -11.54 0.79 -33.70
CA LEU A 36 -11.67 -0.25 -32.66
C LEU A 36 -12.89 -0.05 -31.73
N ALA A 37 -13.70 0.97 -31.97
CA ALA A 37 -14.74 1.43 -31.06
C ALA A 37 -16.15 0.96 -31.43
N GLU A 38 -16.38 -0.31 -31.79
CA GLU A 38 -17.76 -0.83 -31.77
C GLU A 38 -17.82 -2.35 -31.66
N MET A 39 -17.86 -2.90 -30.44
CA MET A 39 -18.49 -4.19 -30.17
C MET A 39 -18.71 -4.38 -28.66
N THR A 40 -19.56 -3.56 -28.08
CA THR A 40 -20.02 -3.75 -26.69
C THR A 40 -21.15 -4.78 -26.66
N ILE A 41 -20.82 -6.06 -26.65
CA ILE A 41 -21.81 -7.12 -26.44
C ILE A 41 -22.27 -7.06 -24.97
N GLN A 42 -23.47 -6.56 -24.73
CA GLN A 42 -24.14 -6.64 -23.44
C GLN A 42 -24.59 -8.09 -23.17
N GLU A 43 -23.69 -8.93 -22.63
CA GLU A 43 -24.07 -10.23 -22.09
C GLU A 43 -24.68 -10.06 -20.68
N THR A 44 -25.97 -10.39 -20.59
CA THR A 44 -26.80 -10.51 -19.39
C THR A 44 -26.39 -11.76 -18.57
N SER A 45 -26.15 -11.55 -17.27
CA SER A 45 -26.20 -12.51 -16.15
C SER A 45 -25.66 -13.97 -16.31
N GLY A 46 -24.51 -14.17 -16.95
CA GLY A 46 -23.72 -15.41 -16.80
C GLY A 46 -22.75 -15.37 -15.60
N VAL A 47 -22.30 -16.53 -15.11
CA VAL A 47 -21.24 -16.66 -14.08
C VAL A 47 -20.06 -15.79 -14.48
N VAL A 48 -19.78 -14.75 -13.68
CA VAL A 48 -18.73 -13.79 -13.96
C VAL A 48 -17.38 -14.51 -13.91
N ARG A 49 -16.81 -14.81 -15.08
CA ARG A 49 -15.48 -15.41 -15.18
C ARG A 49 -14.47 -14.38 -14.68
N ARG A 50 -13.84 -14.69 -13.55
CA ARG A 50 -12.71 -13.95 -12.99
C ARG A 50 -11.42 -14.66 -13.35
N ALA A 51 -10.38 -13.89 -13.59
CA ALA A 51 -9.04 -14.40 -13.81
C ALA A 51 -8.02 -13.54 -13.04
N PRO A 52 -6.89 -14.12 -12.64
CA PRO A 52 -5.85 -13.41 -11.93
C PRO A 52 -5.15 -12.41 -12.87
N ILE A 53 -4.88 -11.22 -12.35
CA ILE A 53 -4.06 -10.18 -12.96
C ILE A 53 -3.09 -9.71 -11.88
N TYR A 54 -1.83 -9.50 -12.23
CA TYR A 54 -0.77 -9.15 -11.29
C TYR A 54 -0.36 -7.69 -11.45
N SER A 55 -0.12 -6.99 -10.34
CA SER A 55 0.42 -5.63 -10.38
C SER A 55 1.91 -5.65 -10.69
N THR A 56 2.35 -4.76 -11.58
CA THR A 56 3.77 -4.58 -11.92
C THR A 56 4.56 -3.81 -10.86
N GLU A 57 3.88 -3.14 -9.93
CA GLU A 57 4.52 -2.39 -8.83
C GLU A 57 4.74 -3.28 -7.60
N THR A 58 3.71 -4.04 -7.22
CA THR A 58 3.69 -4.79 -5.96
C THR A 58 3.76 -6.31 -6.12
N GLY A 59 3.49 -6.83 -7.32
CA GLY A 59 3.29 -8.27 -7.53
C GLY A 59 1.94 -8.80 -7.06
N GLU A 60 1.08 -7.94 -6.52
CA GLU A 60 -0.20 -8.35 -5.92
C GLU A 60 -1.15 -8.94 -6.97
N MET A 61 -1.74 -10.09 -6.65
CA MET A 61 -2.75 -10.75 -7.48
C MET A 61 -4.14 -10.16 -7.22
N VAL A 62 -4.79 -9.65 -8.27
CA VAL A 62 -6.17 -9.16 -8.23
C VAL A 62 -7.06 -10.01 -9.14
N MET A 63 -8.19 -10.49 -8.59
CA MET A 63 -9.17 -11.26 -9.35
C MET A 63 -10.13 -10.34 -10.11
N VAL A 64 -9.88 -10.14 -11.41
CA VAL A 64 -10.64 -9.20 -12.24
C VAL A 64 -11.69 -9.92 -13.08
N PRO A 65 -12.94 -9.41 -13.13
CA PRO A 65 -13.97 -9.97 -14.01
C PRO A 65 -13.66 -9.70 -15.48
N ARG A 66 -14.00 -10.64 -16.36
CA ARG A 66 -13.70 -10.59 -17.81
C ARG A 66 -14.05 -9.28 -18.50
N LYS A 67 -15.18 -8.67 -18.13
CA LYS A 67 -15.64 -7.40 -18.72
C LYS A 67 -14.68 -6.23 -18.50
N ARG A 68 -13.76 -6.33 -17.53
CA ARG A 68 -12.80 -5.28 -17.16
C ARG A 68 -11.36 -5.60 -17.51
N TRP A 69 -11.07 -6.73 -18.18
CA TRP A 69 -9.68 -7.09 -18.49
C TRP A 69 -9.00 -6.06 -19.38
N THR A 70 -9.67 -5.59 -20.44
CA THR A 70 -9.14 -4.58 -21.35
C THR A 70 -8.90 -3.26 -20.61
N ASP A 71 -9.86 -2.83 -19.80
CA ASP A 71 -9.75 -1.59 -19.02
C ASP A 71 -8.58 -1.67 -18.05
N VAL A 72 -8.45 -2.75 -17.28
CA VAL A 72 -7.39 -2.90 -16.27
C VAL A 72 -6.01 -3.05 -16.92
N LEU A 73 -5.87 -3.83 -17.99
CA LEU A 73 -4.59 -4.04 -18.67
C LEU A 73 -4.12 -2.82 -19.49
N SER A 74 -5.00 -1.86 -19.76
CA SER A 74 -4.62 -0.61 -20.45
C SER A 74 -4.17 0.50 -19.49
N ILE A 75 -4.32 0.33 -18.18
CA ILE A 75 -3.88 1.31 -17.17
C ILE A 75 -2.35 1.42 -17.19
N ARG A 76 -1.87 2.66 -17.30
CA ARG A 76 -0.44 3.01 -17.23
C ARG A 76 -0.13 3.76 -15.95
N ASN A 77 1.07 3.54 -15.42
CA ASN A 77 1.64 4.34 -14.34
C ASN A 77 2.20 5.66 -14.88
N LEU A 78 2.59 6.55 -13.98
CA LEU A 78 3.21 7.85 -14.33
C LEU A 78 4.48 7.67 -15.20
N ASP A 79 5.16 6.55 -15.05
CA ASP A 79 6.35 6.18 -15.83
C ASP A 79 6.03 5.63 -17.24
N GLY A 80 4.76 5.64 -17.66
CA GLY A 80 4.30 5.16 -18.97
C GLY A 80 4.24 3.63 -19.13
N LYS A 81 4.75 2.87 -18.15
CA LYS A 81 4.65 1.40 -18.08
C LYS A 81 3.24 0.94 -17.72
N PHE A 82 2.87 -0.25 -18.17
CA PHE A 82 1.59 -0.88 -17.78
C PHE A 82 1.60 -1.24 -16.29
N ARG A 83 0.49 -0.93 -15.61
CA ARG A 83 0.32 -1.18 -14.17
C ARG A 83 0.04 -2.64 -13.83
N PHE A 84 -0.45 -3.39 -14.82
CA PHE A 84 -0.94 -4.75 -14.64
C PHE A 84 -0.49 -5.67 -15.78
N VAL A 85 -0.18 -6.92 -15.42
CA VAL A 85 0.23 -8.01 -16.33
C VAL A 85 -0.57 -9.28 -16.03
N ALA A 86 -0.76 -10.12 -17.04
CA ALA A 86 -1.47 -11.39 -16.93
C ALA A 86 -0.53 -12.53 -16.50
N ASP A 87 0.75 -12.46 -16.87
CA ASP A 87 1.76 -13.44 -16.50
C ASP A 87 2.36 -13.08 -15.13
N PRO A 88 2.34 -13.99 -14.14
CA PRO A 88 3.03 -13.77 -12.88
C PRO A 88 4.55 -13.59 -13.03
N ALA A 89 5.17 -14.14 -14.09
CA ALA A 89 6.60 -14.00 -14.34
C ALA A 89 7.01 -12.58 -14.75
N ASP A 90 6.07 -11.81 -15.31
CA ASP A 90 6.29 -10.41 -15.69
C ASP A 90 6.06 -9.44 -14.52
N ALA A 91 5.63 -9.94 -13.36
CA ALA A 91 5.42 -9.17 -12.15
C ALA A 91 6.57 -9.39 -11.15
N PRO A 92 6.94 -8.38 -10.34
CA PRO A 92 7.88 -8.59 -9.26
C PRO A 92 7.30 -9.58 -8.23
N GLU A 93 8.18 -10.27 -7.50
CA GLU A 93 7.77 -11.16 -6.41
C GLU A 93 6.96 -10.38 -5.38
N TRP A 94 5.74 -10.86 -5.09
CA TRP A 94 4.85 -10.22 -4.13
C TRP A 94 5.47 -10.24 -2.75
N LYS A 95 5.79 -9.06 -2.22
CA LYS A 95 6.22 -8.90 -0.84
C LYS A 95 5.00 -8.58 0.00
N GLU A 96 4.53 -9.59 0.74
CA GLU A 96 3.54 -9.36 1.78
C GLU A 96 4.12 -8.37 2.79
N ASN A 97 3.36 -7.31 3.09
CA ASN A 97 3.83 -6.31 4.04
C ASN A 97 3.74 -6.90 5.44
N ASP A 98 4.82 -6.78 6.22
CA ASP A 98 4.94 -7.31 7.58
C ASP A 98 4.91 -6.20 8.65
N VAL A 99 4.27 -5.06 8.33
CA VAL A 99 4.16 -3.98 9.31
C VAL A 99 3.02 -4.29 10.27
N LYS A 100 3.39 -4.72 11.47
CA LYS A 100 2.43 -4.99 12.56
C LYS A 100 1.84 -3.69 13.11
N CYS A 101 0.62 -3.76 13.63
CA CYS A 101 0.00 -2.62 14.32
C CYS A 101 0.84 -2.20 15.53
N VAL A 102 0.79 -0.92 15.91
CA VAL A 102 1.46 -0.43 17.13
C VAL A 102 0.98 -1.20 18.37
N PHE A 103 -0.31 -1.53 18.42
CA PHE A 103 -0.94 -2.28 19.52
C PHE A 103 -0.83 -3.81 19.35
N HIS A 104 -0.02 -4.29 18.40
CA HIS A 104 0.22 -5.71 18.24
C HIS A 104 1.04 -6.26 19.43
N PRO A 105 0.80 -7.50 19.90
CA PRO A 105 1.57 -8.08 21.00
C PRO A 105 3.08 -8.08 20.76
N GLU A 106 3.48 -8.35 19.51
CA GLU A 106 4.87 -8.40 19.08
C GLU A 106 5.40 -7.05 18.54
N SER A 107 4.65 -5.96 18.72
CA SER A 107 5.13 -4.63 18.34
C SER A 107 6.31 -4.21 19.22
N PRO A 108 7.38 -3.61 18.67
CA PRO A 108 8.50 -3.12 19.48
C PRO A 108 8.09 -2.00 20.44
N GLU A 109 6.98 -1.31 20.16
CA GLU A 109 6.46 -0.24 21.01
C GLU A 109 5.69 -0.76 22.23
N ARG A 110 5.62 -2.08 22.40
CA ARG A 110 4.83 -2.71 23.45
C ARG A 110 5.25 -2.29 24.86
N ALA A 111 6.56 -2.19 25.11
CA ALA A 111 7.07 -1.74 26.41
C ALA A 111 6.55 -0.34 26.78
N MET A 112 6.57 0.60 25.82
CA MET A 112 6.02 1.95 26.05
C MET A 112 4.51 1.90 26.29
N LEU A 113 3.77 1.04 25.58
CA LEU A 113 2.33 0.89 25.78
C LEU A 113 1.99 0.37 27.18
N ASP A 114 2.80 -0.54 27.72
CA ASP A 114 2.62 -1.07 29.07
C ASP A 114 2.89 0.02 30.13
N GLU A 115 3.90 0.88 29.92
CA GLU A 115 4.21 2.02 30.80
C GLU A 115 3.08 3.06 30.88
N ILE A 116 2.43 3.35 29.75
CA ILE A 116 1.30 4.31 29.70
C ILE A 116 -0.05 3.70 30.08
N GLY A 117 -0.07 2.46 30.58
CA GLY A 117 -1.28 1.79 31.06
C GLY A 117 -2.19 1.26 29.94
N LEU A 118 -1.68 1.12 28.71
CA LEU A 118 -2.43 0.58 27.56
C LEU A 118 -2.14 -0.92 27.32
N ALA A 119 -1.61 -1.62 28.32
CA ALA A 119 -1.27 -3.04 28.23
C ALA A 119 -2.46 -3.92 27.81
N SER A 120 -3.70 -3.60 28.21
CA SER A 120 -4.86 -4.42 27.89
C SER A 120 -5.31 -4.32 26.42
N ILE A 121 -4.81 -3.34 25.66
CA ILE A 121 -5.22 -3.09 24.28
C ILE A 121 -4.33 -3.90 23.34
N VAL A 122 -4.97 -4.79 22.59
CA VAL A 122 -4.32 -5.70 21.65
C VAL A 122 -4.99 -5.61 20.28
N CYS A 123 -4.19 -5.63 19.22
CA CYS A 123 -4.65 -5.66 17.84
C CYS A 123 -3.88 -6.70 17.04
N ASP A 124 -4.59 -7.64 16.41
CA ASP A 124 -4.02 -8.76 15.65
C ASP A 124 -3.66 -8.39 14.19
N SER A 125 -3.62 -7.10 13.86
CA SER A 125 -3.30 -6.65 12.50
C SER A 125 -1.79 -6.73 12.25
N GLU A 126 -1.36 -7.75 11.51
CA GLU A 126 0.05 -8.02 11.20
C GLU A 126 0.50 -7.51 9.83
N HIS A 127 -0.43 -7.41 8.87
CA HIS A 127 -0.09 -7.17 7.45
C HIS A 127 -0.38 -5.74 6.97
N LEU A 128 0.05 -4.71 7.71
CA LEU A 128 -0.18 -3.33 7.25
C LEU A 128 0.80 -2.96 6.14
N GLY A 129 0.31 -2.24 5.13
CA GLY A 129 1.09 -1.92 3.94
C GLY A 129 2.32 -1.02 4.16
N SER A 130 2.35 -0.22 5.22
CA SER A 130 3.44 0.71 5.53
C SER A 130 3.30 1.27 6.95
N ARG A 131 4.33 1.98 7.43
CA ARG A 131 4.23 2.78 8.68
C ARG A 131 3.15 3.87 8.60
N TYR A 132 2.87 4.40 7.41
CA TYR A 132 1.76 5.34 7.22
C TYR A 132 0.41 4.63 7.43
N SER A 133 0.24 3.45 6.83
CA SER A 133 -0.96 2.63 7.02
C SER A 133 -1.13 2.22 8.48
N GLN A 134 -0.03 1.92 9.18
CA GLN A 134 -0.02 1.68 10.63
C GLN A 134 -0.53 2.89 11.42
N ARG A 135 -0.09 4.10 11.07
CA ARG A 135 -0.59 5.34 11.68
C ARG A 135 -2.08 5.52 11.47
N ILE A 136 -2.55 5.39 10.23
CA ILE A 136 -3.96 5.56 9.88
C ILE A 136 -4.82 4.47 10.55
N HIS A 137 -4.33 3.23 10.58
CA HIS A 137 -4.99 2.14 11.29
C HIS A 137 -5.14 2.45 12.77
N GLY A 138 -4.07 2.88 13.44
CA GLY A 138 -4.10 3.28 14.85
C GLY A 138 -5.08 4.42 15.12
N GLN A 139 -5.06 5.47 14.29
CA GLN A 139 -5.96 6.61 14.41
C GLN A 139 -7.44 6.23 14.25
N ASN A 140 -7.75 5.33 13.32
CA ASN A 140 -9.13 4.99 12.98
C ASN A 140 -9.70 3.84 13.84
N ARG A 141 -8.91 2.80 14.10
CA ARG A 141 -9.35 1.60 14.83
C ARG A 141 -9.12 1.69 16.34
N HIS A 142 -8.14 2.46 16.77
CA HIS A 142 -7.74 2.59 18.17
C HIS A 142 -7.67 4.06 18.58
N SER A 143 -8.63 4.88 18.15
CA SER A 143 -8.59 6.34 18.23
C SER A 143 -8.26 6.87 19.63
N THR A 144 -8.86 6.32 20.68
CA THR A 144 -8.60 6.73 22.08
C THR A 144 -7.19 6.34 22.54
N ALA A 145 -6.81 5.08 22.35
CA ALA A 145 -5.48 4.58 22.71
C ALA A 145 -4.37 5.31 21.95
N TRP A 146 -4.63 5.62 20.68
CA TRP A 146 -3.74 6.38 19.83
C TRP A 146 -3.51 7.80 20.33
N LYS A 147 -4.57 8.47 20.81
CA LYS A 147 -4.44 9.80 21.42
C LYS A 147 -3.57 9.75 22.67
N VAL A 148 -3.83 8.83 23.59
CA VAL A 148 -3.02 8.67 24.82
C VAL A 148 -1.55 8.44 24.48
N ARG A 149 -1.25 7.57 23.52
CA ARG A 149 0.12 7.36 23.03
C ARG A 149 0.72 8.64 22.44
N ALA A 150 -0.05 9.38 21.64
CA ALA A 150 0.41 10.62 21.02
C ALA A 150 0.70 11.71 22.06
N ASP A 151 -0.16 11.84 23.07
CA ASP A 151 -0.01 12.78 24.19
C ASP A 151 1.25 12.44 24.99
N HIS A 152 1.45 11.17 25.35
CA HIS A 152 2.68 10.74 26.04
C HIS A 152 3.96 11.05 25.24
N LEU A 153 3.95 10.79 23.93
CA LEU A 153 5.09 11.13 23.06
C LEU A 153 5.34 12.63 22.99
N GLN A 154 4.29 13.45 23.14
CA GLN A 154 4.40 14.89 23.18
C GLN A 154 4.97 15.35 24.53
N ASP A 155 4.48 14.80 25.64
CA ASP A 155 4.98 15.10 26.99
C ASP A 155 6.48 14.79 27.12
N VAL A 156 6.93 13.64 26.59
CA VAL A 156 8.35 13.27 26.58
C VAL A 156 9.17 14.28 25.78
N LYS A 157 8.69 14.69 24.60
CA LYS A 157 9.38 15.71 23.79
C LYS A 157 9.46 17.03 24.53
N ASP A 158 8.37 17.49 25.11
CA ASP A 158 8.31 18.78 25.78
C ASP A 158 9.20 18.78 27.02
N ALA A 159 9.24 17.68 27.79
CA ALA A 159 10.18 17.50 28.89
C ALA A 159 11.64 17.55 28.41
N THR A 160 11.98 16.87 27.32
CA THR A 160 13.36 16.93 26.79
C THR A 160 13.74 18.31 26.26
N GLN A 161 12.80 19.05 25.67
CA GLN A 161 13.04 20.41 25.20
C GLN A 161 13.20 21.38 26.36
N ALA A 162 12.35 21.29 27.38
CA ALA A 162 12.44 22.09 28.59
C ALA A 162 13.80 21.90 29.28
N ALA A 163 14.25 20.65 29.44
CA ALA A 163 15.55 20.35 30.04
C ALA A 163 16.71 20.96 29.24
N ARG A 164 16.68 20.89 27.90
CA ARG A 164 17.70 21.54 27.04
C ARG A 164 17.68 23.06 27.18
N MET A 165 16.50 23.67 27.26
CA MET A 165 16.37 25.12 27.41
C MET A 165 16.87 25.58 28.79
N GLU A 166 16.64 24.79 29.83
CA GLU A 166 17.14 25.06 31.18
C GLU A 166 18.67 25.00 31.22
N GLU A 167 19.27 23.96 30.62
CA GLU A 167 20.73 23.83 30.48
C GLU A 167 21.34 25.03 29.75
N GLN A 168 20.74 25.43 28.61
CA GLN A 168 21.17 26.61 27.87
C GLN A 168 21.05 27.90 28.70
N THR A 169 19.95 28.06 29.43
CA THR A 169 19.72 29.24 30.27
C THR A 169 20.73 29.30 31.41
N GLN A 170 21.04 28.15 32.02
CA GLN A 170 22.06 28.06 33.07
C GLN A 170 23.45 28.44 32.52
N ALA A 171 23.85 27.87 31.39
CA ALA A 171 25.13 28.21 30.75
C ALA A 171 25.25 29.71 30.43
N ILE A 172 24.17 30.33 29.94
CA ILE A 172 24.14 31.78 29.67
C ILE A 172 24.29 32.59 30.96
N ARG A 173 23.61 32.18 32.05
CA ARG A 173 23.73 32.85 33.36
C ARG A 173 25.15 32.78 33.91
N GLU A 174 25.80 31.62 33.79
CA GLU A 174 27.19 31.43 34.23
C GLU A 174 28.17 32.30 33.43
N LEU A 175 28.01 32.38 32.10
CA LEU A 175 28.80 33.27 31.25
C LEU A 175 28.58 34.75 31.61
N GLY A 176 27.33 35.16 31.85
CA GLY A 176 27.00 36.52 32.27
C GLY A 176 27.61 36.86 33.63
N ALA A 177 27.54 35.95 34.61
CA ALA A 177 28.17 36.13 35.91
C ALA A 177 29.70 36.26 35.79
N ALA A 178 30.34 35.39 34.99
CA ALA A 178 31.78 35.45 34.74
C ALA A 178 32.22 36.76 34.07
N ALA A 179 31.40 37.31 33.16
CA ALA A 179 31.66 38.59 32.50
C ALA A 179 31.60 39.77 33.48
N VAL A 180 30.62 39.78 34.39
CA VAL A 180 30.49 40.83 35.43
C VAL A 180 31.67 40.81 36.40
N THR A 181 32.17 39.64 36.79
CA THR A 181 33.30 39.55 37.73
C THR A 181 34.67 39.93 37.14
N LYS A 182 34.78 40.03 35.81
CA LYS A 182 36.03 40.41 35.12
C LYS A 182 36.09 41.90 34.74
N ALA A 183 35.00 42.64 34.90
CA ALA A 183 34.92 44.08 34.69
C ALA A 183 35.23 44.85 35.97
#